data_AF-A0A955ISK6-F1
#
_entry.id   AF-A0A955ISK6-F1
#
_cell.length_a   1.000
_cell.length_b   1.000
_cell.length_c   1.000
_cell.angle_alpha   90.00
_cell.angle_beta   90.00
_cell.angle_gamma   90.00
#
_symmetry.space_group_name_H-M   'P 1'
#
loop_
_entity.id
_entity.type
_entity.pdbx_description
1 polymer ?
#
loop_
_entity_poly.entity_id
_entity_poly.type
_entity_poly.pdbx_seq_one_letter_code
_entity_poly.pdbx_strand_id
1 'polypeptide(L)' 'MRELNGERDAEFTFAGMPEHLAHVTVRRAMLIPDEPDHLVKVTDGKSVYIIESERVAWVRIGIADAVTREV' A
#
# COMPACT_ATOMS: atom_id res chain seq x y z
N MET A 1 -1.25 -12.93 3.89
CA MET A 1 -0.75 -11.59 3.53
C MET A 1 -0.31 -10.91 4.82
N ARG A 2 1.00 -10.79 5.06
CA ARG A 2 1.60 -10.22 6.29
C ARG A 2 2.41 -8.96 6.02
N GLU A 3 2.50 -8.55 4.74
CA GLU A 3 3.42 -7.53 4.27
C GLU A 3 2.92 -6.11 4.60
N LEU A 4 1.60 -5.90 4.55
CA LEU A 4 0.92 -4.66 4.92
C LEU A 4 0.23 -4.82 6.27
N ASN A 5 1.02 -4.73 7.33
CA ASN A 5 0.64 -4.95 8.73
C ASN A 5 0.79 -3.68 9.60
N GLY A 6 0.95 -2.50 8.99
CA GLY A 6 1.12 -1.24 9.71
C GLY A 6 2.57 -0.85 10.02
N GLU A 7 3.54 -1.67 9.60
CA GLU A 7 4.97 -1.43 9.81
C GLU A 7 5.67 -0.86 8.58
N ARG A 8 5.02 -0.91 7.41
CA ARG A 8 5.66 -0.60 6.12
C ARG A 8 4.80 0.34 5.30
N ASP A 9 5.46 1.18 4.52
CA ASP A 9 4.78 2.04 3.55
C ASP A 9 4.43 1.22 2.29
N ALA A 10 3.30 1.54 1.68
CA ALA A 10 2.90 1.03 0.37
C ALA A 10 2.80 2.19 -0.62
N GLU A 11 3.40 2.02 -1.79
CA GLU A 11 3.30 2.98 -2.89
C GLU A 11 2.65 2.30 -4.08
N PHE A 12 1.53 2.87 -4.53
CA PHE A 12 0.75 2.41 -5.67
C PHE A 12 1.01 3.34 -6.84
N THR A 13 1.34 2.77 -8.00
CA THR A 13 1.51 3.51 -9.24
C THR A 13 0.41 3.12 -10.23
N PHE A 14 -0.29 4.10 -10.79
CA PHE A 14 -1.43 3.90 -11.69
C PHE A 14 -1.06 4.10 -13.16
N ALA A 15 -1.53 3.21 -14.02
CA ALA A 15 -1.36 3.30 -15.46
C ALA A 15 -2.25 4.39 -16.08
N GLY A 16 -1.77 5.01 -17.16
CA GLY A 16 -2.55 5.97 -17.95
C GLY A 16 -2.77 7.34 -17.31
N MET A 17 -2.02 7.68 -16.26
CA MET A 17 -2.04 8.99 -15.61
C MET A 17 -0.71 9.74 -15.82
N PRO A 18 -0.71 11.09 -15.80
CA PRO A 18 0.52 11.86 -15.71
C PRO A 18 1.32 11.47 -14.46
N GLU A 19 2.65 11.37 -14.58
CA GLU A 19 3.55 10.88 -13.52
C GLU A 19 3.28 11.51 -12.15
N HIS A 20 3.18 12.85 -12.08
CA HIS A 20 2.94 13.58 -10.83
C HIS A 20 1.59 13.28 -10.14
N LEU A 21 0.64 12.63 -10.83
CA LEU A 21 -0.65 12.19 -10.29
C LEU A 21 -0.76 10.66 -10.19
N ALA A 22 0.20 9.93 -10.78
CA ALA A 22 0.14 8.49 -10.90
C ALA A 22 0.50 7.74 -9.61
N HIS A 23 0.99 8.44 -8.58
CA HIS A 23 1.52 7.83 -7.37
C HIS A 23 0.69 8.14 -6.13
N VAL A 24 0.36 7.10 -5.36
CA VAL A 24 -0.24 7.23 -4.02
C VAL A 24 0.62 6.47 -3.03
N THR A 25 1.14 7.19 -2.03
CA THR A 25 1.84 6.58 -0.90
C THR A 25 0.91 6.48 0.30
N VAL A 26 0.68 5.26 0.78
CA VAL A 26 -0.02 4.98 2.03
C VAL A 26 1.03 4.64 3.08
N ARG A 27 1.18 5.51 4.06
CA ARG A 27 2.17 5.34 5.14
C ARG A 27 1.69 4.30 6.12
N ARG A 28 2.60 3.45 6.63
CA ARG A 28 2.25 2.40 7.62
C ARG A 28 1.01 1.62 7.18
N ALA A 29 1.01 1.18 5.93
CA ALA A 29 -0.14 0.60 5.28
C ALA A 29 -0.54 -0.73 5.94
N MET A 30 -1.83 -0.86 6.18
CA MET A 30 -2.50 -2.08 6.62
C MET A 30 -3.50 -2.50 5.55
N LEU A 31 -3.45 -3.78 5.17
CA LEU A 31 -4.48 -4.35 4.32
C LEU A 31 -5.77 -4.53 5.13
N ILE A 32 -6.88 -4.01 4.61
CA ILE A 32 -8.21 -4.33 5.14
C ILE A 32 -8.65 -5.66 4.50
N PRO A 33 -9.17 -6.62 5.28
CA PRO A 33 -9.65 -7.89 4.75
C PRO A 33 -10.68 -7.73 3.64
N ASP A 34 -10.80 -8.77 2.79
CA ASP A 34 -11.83 -8.82 1.76
C ASP A 34 -13.23 -8.67 2.38
N GLU A 35 -14.03 -7.79 1.79
CA GLU A 35 -15.41 -7.51 2.17
C GLU A 35 -16.34 -7.89 1.00
N PRO A 36 -17.67 -7.92 1.17
CA PRO A 36 -18.59 -8.35 0.11
C PRO A 36 -18.54 -7.52 -1.19
N ASP A 37 -17.92 -6.33 -1.18
CA ASP A 37 -17.72 -5.52 -2.38
C ASP A 37 -16.48 -5.92 -3.19
N HIS A 38 -15.66 -6.83 -2.66
CA HIS A 38 -14.42 -7.33 -3.26
C HIS A 38 -13.42 -6.23 -3.67
N LEU A 39 -13.51 -5.05 -3.06
CA LEU A 39 -12.62 -3.93 -3.35
C LEU A 39 -11.31 -4.07 -2.57
N VAL A 40 -10.18 -3.74 -3.21
CA VAL A 40 -8.89 -3.68 -2.53
C VAL A 40 -8.83 -2.44 -1.66
N LYS A 41 -8.73 -2.63 -0.34
CA LYS A 41 -8.72 -1.55 0.64
C LYS A 41 -7.47 -1.58 1.50
N VAL A 42 -6.86 -0.42 1.70
CA VAL A 42 -5.74 -0.24 2.64
C VAL A 42 -5.98 0.96 3.55
N THR A 43 -5.38 0.96 4.73
CA THR A 43 -5.47 2.06 5.68
C THR A 43 -4.12 2.40 6.28
N ASP A 44 -3.93 3.68 6.62
CA ASP A 44 -2.81 4.19 7.43
C ASP A 44 -3.18 4.36 8.92
N GLY A 45 -4.38 3.87 9.31
CA GLY A 45 -4.97 4.06 10.64
C GLY A 45 -5.71 5.39 10.83
N LYS A 46 -5.71 6.27 9.83
CA LYS A 46 -6.42 7.57 9.85
C LYS A 46 -7.42 7.72 8.70
N SER A 47 -7.15 7.06 7.58
CA SER A 47 -7.92 7.11 6.35
C SER A 47 -8.04 5.72 5.74
N VAL A 48 -9.12 5.50 4.98
CA VAL A 48 -9.32 4.29 4.18
C VAL A 48 -9.12 4.67 2.71
N TYR A 49 -8.26 3.93 2.03
CA TYR A 49 -7.96 4.07 0.62
C TYR A 49 -8.56 2.88 -0.11
N ILE A 50 -9.43 3.14 -1.08
CA ILE A 50 -9.99 2.13 -1.98
C ILE A 50 -9.17 2.18 -3.27
N ILE A 51 -8.57 1.06 -3.65
CA ILE A 51 -7.63 0.98 -4.76
C ILE A 51 -8.30 0.30 -5.95
N GLU A 52 -8.34 1.00 -7.09
CA GLU A 52 -8.78 0.43 -8.37
C GLU A 52 -7.68 -0.50 -8.92
N SER A 53 -7.79 -1.79 -8.64
CA SER A 53 -6.74 -2.79 -8.91
C SER A 53 -6.44 -2.95 -10.39
N GLU A 54 -7.43 -2.78 -11.27
CA GLU A 54 -7.26 -2.90 -12.73
C GLU A 54 -6.34 -1.82 -13.31
N ARG A 55 -6.15 -0.71 -12.59
CA ARG A 55 -5.31 0.41 -13.04
C ARG A 55 -3.93 0.43 -12.39
N VAL A 56 -3.66 -0.44 -11.42
CA VAL A 56 -2.35 -0.47 -10.74
C VAL A 56 -1.31 -1.08 -11.68
N ALA A 57 -0.31 -0.29 -12.06
CA ALA A 57 0.83 -0.74 -12.87
C ALA A 57 1.81 -1.55 -12.03
N TRP A 58 2.12 -1.09 -10.81
CA TRP A 58 2.94 -1.81 -9.84
C TRP A 58 2.70 -1.28 -8.42
N VAL A 59 3.10 -2.09 -7.43
CA VAL A 59 3.09 -1.73 -6.01
C VAL A 59 4.48 -1.94 -5.42
N ARG A 60 5.02 -0.91 -4.76
CA ARG A 60 6.22 -1.04 -3.93
C ARG A 60 5.77 -1.15 -2.48
N ILE A 61 6.12 -2.25 -1.84
CA ILE A 61 5.99 -2.41 -0.39
C ILE A 61 7.37 -2.18 0.20
N GLY A 62 7.47 -1.26 1.16
CA GLY A 62 8.72 -1.01 1.88
C GLY A 62 9.28 -2.31 2.45
N ILE A 63 10.61 -2.45 2.44
CA ILE A 63 11.27 -3.54 3.14
C ILE A 63 11.59 -3.00 4.53
N ALA A 64 11.25 -3.75 5.59
CA ALA A 64 11.70 -3.37 6.92
C ALA A 64 13.24 -3.42 6.90
N ASP A 65 13.90 -2.30 7.22
CA ASP A 65 15.35 -2.31 7.40
C ASP A 65 15.69 -3.42 8.39
N ALA A 66 16.61 -4.30 8.01
CA ALA A 66 17.18 -5.25 8.96
C ALA A 66 17.77 -4.41 10.08
N VAL A 67 17.12 -4.39 11.24
CA VAL A 67 17.68 -3.78 12.45
C VAL A 67 19.05 -4.43 12.63
N THR A 68 20.12 -3.67 12.41
CA THR A 68 21.47 -4.05 12.83
C THR A 68 21.37 -4.28 14.33
N ARG A 69 21.20 -5.54 14.74
CA ARG A 69 21.38 -5.95 16.12
C ARG A 69 22.87 -5.89 16.36
N GLU A 70 23.34 -4.76 16.90
CA GLU A 70 24.65 -4.73 17.54
C GLU A 70 24.62 -5.75 18.68
N VAL A 71 25.61 -6.64 18.64
CA VAL A 71 25.93 -7.67 19.63
C VAL A 71 26.59 -7.07 20.86
#